data_AF-A0A651H5V5-F1
#
_entry.id   AF-A0A651H5V5-F1
#
_cell.length_a   1.000
_cell.length_b   1.000
_cell.length_c   1.000
_cell.angle_alpha   90.00
_cell.angle_beta   90.00
_cell.angle_gamma   90.00
#
_symmetry.space_group_name_H-M   'P 1'
#
loop_
_entity.id
_entity.type
_entity.pdbx_description
1 polymer ?
#
loop_
_entity_poly.entity_id
_entity_poly.type
_entity_poly.pdbx_seq_one_letter_code
_entity_poly.pdbx_strand_id
1 'polypeptide(L)'
;MNSGERCRLLLEAYERTTELEAFALARQDAVYLGELQTKKNRLIEGLCRHLPEAEFEDSERERWNGRIAALTEKQGEHLRQVGQELAQLKSSLAETSFATRHIRQVRHAYVPAESRSDEVPGISGLA
;
A
#
# COMPACT_ATOMS: atom_id res chain seq x y z
N MET A 1 33.05 -9.69 -14.59
CA MET A 1 32.34 -8.64 -13.84
C MET A 1 32.88 -8.62 -12.42
N ASN A 2 33.52 -7.53 -12.01
CA ASN A 2 34.03 -7.36 -10.65
C ASN A 2 32.90 -6.92 -9.68
N SER A 3 33.12 -6.98 -8.37
CA SER A 3 32.09 -6.64 -7.38
C SER A 3 31.63 -5.19 -7.47
N GLY A 4 32.50 -4.24 -7.86
CA GLY A 4 32.15 -2.84 -8.09
C GLY A 4 31.20 -2.64 -9.29
N GLU A 5 31.46 -3.31 -10.41
CA GLU A 5 30.59 -3.29 -11.60
C GLU A 5 29.22 -3.90 -11.29
N ARG A 6 29.20 -4.98 -10.51
CA ARG A 6 27.95 -5.60 -10.06
C ARG A 6 27.13 -4.67 -9.16
N CYS A 7 27.79 -4.02 -8.22
CA CYS A 7 27.19 -2.99 -7.36
C CYS A 7 26.58 -1.86 -8.21
N ARG A 8 27.31 -1.38 -9.22
CA ARG A 8 26.84 -0.30 -10.11
C ARG A 8 25.56 -0.68 -10.86
N LEU A 9 25.52 -1.88 -11.44
CA LEU A 9 24.33 -2.39 -12.14
C LEU A 9 23.12 -2.54 -11.20
N LEU A 10 23.35 -2.99 -9.97
CA LEU A 10 22.29 -3.13 -8.97
C LEU A 10 21.73 -1.76 -8.56
N LEU A 11 22.60 -0.76 -8.38
CA LEU A 11 22.18 0.61 -8.06
C LEU A 11 21.41 1.26 -9.22
N GLU A 12 21.90 1.13 -10.46
CA GLU A 12 21.19 1.61 -11.66
C GLU A 12 19.80 0.96 -11.80
N ALA A 13 19.70 -0.36 -11.56
CA ALA A 13 18.42 -1.06 -11.56
C ALA A 13 17.48 -0.56 -10.44
N TYR A 14 18.03 -0.20 -9.27
CA TYR A 14 17.26 0.33 -8.14
C TYR A 14 16.73 1.74 -8.44
N GLU A 15 17.55 2.60 -9.06
CA GLU A 15 17.15 3.92 -9.53
C GLU A 15 16.01 3.82 -10.53
N ARG A 16 16.18 2.96 -11.55
CA ARG A 16 15.14 2.75 -12.56
C ARG A 16 13.84 2.23 -11.95
N THR A 17 13.93 1.33 -10.98
CA THR A 17 12.75 0.83 -10.29
C THR A 17 12.08 1.94 -9.46
N THR A 18 12.86 2.82 -8.83
CA THR A 18 12.35 4.01 -8.12
C THR A 18 11.68 4.99 -9.08
N GLU A 19 12.16 5.17 -10.30
CA GLU A 19 11.46 5.99 -11.30
C GLU A 19 10.10 5.41 -11.71
N LEU A 20 10.02 4.08 -11.85
CA LEU A 20 8.77 3.40 -12.17
C LEU A 20 7.74 3.50 -11.03
N GLU A 21 8.17 3.63 -9.78
CA GLU A 21 7.26 3.85 -8.66
C GLU A 21 6.48 5.16 -8.80
N ALA A 22 7.13 6.23 -9.26
CA ALA A 22 6.46 7.51 -9.50
C ALA A 22 5.33 7.36 -10.53
N PHE A 23 5.54 6.53 -11.56
CA PHE A 23 4.51 6.21 -12.55
C PHE A 23 3.38 5.36 -11.95
N ALA A 24 3.71 4.34 -11.15
CA ALA A 24 2.71 3.52 -10.47
C ALA A 24 1.83 4.35 -9.51
N LEU A 25 2.46 5.24 -8.75
CA LEU A 25 1.79 6.18 -7.84
C LEU A 25 0.87 7.15 -8.61
N ALA A 26 1.35 7.76 -9.70
CA ALA A 26 0.54 8.65 -10.52
C ALA A 26 -0.72 7.96 -11.11
N ARG A 27 -0.65 6.64 -11.29
CA ARG A 27 -1.76 5.81 -11.80
C ARG A 27 -2.59 5.16 -10.70
N GLN A 28 -2.24 5.36 -9.43
CA GLN A 28 -2.84 4.68 -8.28
C GLN A 28 -2.83 3.14 -8.43
N ASP A 29 -1.81 2.60 -9.10
CA ASP A 29 -1.66 1.17 -9.35
C ASP A 29 -0.94 0.51 -8.17
N ALA A 30 -1.71 0.22 -7.12
CA ALA A 30 -1.18 -0.35 -5.88
C ALA A 30 -0.56 -1.75 -6.06
N VAL A 31 -1.05 -2.53 -7.02
CA VAL A 31 -0.53 -3.88 -7.31
C VAL A 31 0.86 -3.75 -7.91
N TYR A 32 1.00 -2.95 -8.97
CA TYR A 32 2.28 -2.73 -9.61
C TYR A 32 3.28 -2.06 -8.65
N LEU A 33 2.83 -1.11 -7.83
CA LEU A 33 3.67 -0.52 -6.79
C LEU A 33 4.22 -1.58 -5.82
N GLY A 34 3.40 -2.55 -5.40
CA GLY A 34 3.82 -3.67 -4.54
C GLY A 34 4.86 -4.59 -5.21
N GLU A 35 4.72 -4.86 -6.50
CA GLU A 35 5.71 -5.62 -7.28
C GLU A 35 7.06 -4.88 -7.35
N LEU A 36 7.02 -3.57 -7.58
CA LEU A 36 8.22 -2.72 -7.61
C LEU A 36 8.94 -2.70 -6.25
N GLN A 37 8.21 -2.61 -5.12
CA GLN A 37 8.80 -2.70 -3.79
C GLN A 37 9.50 -4.05 -3.56
N THR A 38 8.85 -5.15 -3.95
CA THR A 38 9.43 -6.48 -3.83
C THR A 38 10.72 -6.59 -4.64
N LYS A 39 10.75 -6.03 -5.84
CA LYS A 39 11.95 -5.98 -6.69
C LYS A 39 13.06 -5.16 -6.04
N LYS A 40 12.74 -3.99 -5.48
CA LYS A 40 13.71 -3.12 -4.79
C LYS A 40 14.33 -3.79 -3.56
N ASN A 41 13.55 -4.52 -2.77
CA ASN A 41 14.07 -5.27 -1.63
C ASN A 41 15.16 -6.28 -2.07
N ARG A 42 14.91 -7.02 -3.16
CA ARG A 42 15.91 -7.95 -3.73
C ARG A 42 17.17 -7.23 -4.24
N LEU A 43 17.01 -6.04 -4.81
CA LEU A 43 18.15 -5.23 -5.28
C LEU A 43 18.99 -4.72 -4.10
N ILE A 44 18.35 -4.28 -3.01
CA ILE A 44 19.04 -3.88 -1.76
C ILE A 44 19.80 -5.07 -1.18
N GLU A 45 19.18 -6.25 -1.08
CA GLU A 45 19.85 -7.45 -0.60
C GLU A 45 21.11 -7.77 -1.42
N GLY A 46 21.02 -7.61 -2.75
CA GLY A 46 22.17 -7.73 -3.65
C GLY A 46 23.26 -6.69 -3.37
N LEU A 47 22.87 -5.43 -3.19
CA LEU A 47 23.80 -4.34 -2.86
C LEU A 47 24.50 -4.61 -1.53
N CYS A 48 23.76 -4.92 -0.47
CA CYS A 48 24.33 -5.24 0.85
C CYS A 48 25.30 -6.42 0.81
N ARG A 49 25.07 -7.40 -0.07
CA ARG A 49 25.97 -8.54 -0.23
C ARG A 49 27.27 -8.17 -0.92
N HIS A 50 27.23 -7.34 -1.96
CA HIS A 50 28.39 -7.07 -2.81
C HIS A 50 29.17 -5.80 -2.46
N LEU A 51 28.55 -4.87 -1.73
CA LEU A 51 29.18 -3.61 -1.33
C LEU A 51 30.45 -3.79 -0.48
N PRO A 52 30.52 -4.72 0.50
CA PRO A 52 31.74 -4.92 1.29
C PRO A 52 32.93 -5.46 0.48
N GLU A 53 32.65 -6.16 -0.61
CA GLU A 53 33.66 -6.75 -1.51
C GLU A 53 34.09 -5.79 -2.62
N ALA A 54 33.40 -4.65 -2.77
CA ALA A 54 33.65 -3.70 -3.82
C ALA A 54 34.73 -2.69 -3.38
N GLU A 55 35.86 -2.74 -4.06
CA GLU A 55 36.88 -1.71 -3.97
C GLU A 55 36.48 -0.54 -4.88
N PHE A 56 36.19 0.61 -4.27
CA PHE A 56 35.89 1.86 -4.97
C PHE A 56 36.97 2.88 -4.63
N GLU A 57 37.37 3.65 -5.62
CA GLU A 57 38.16 4.86 -5.37
C GLU A 57 37.33 5.88 -4.57
N ASP A 58 38.00 6.77 -3.82
CA ASP A 58 37.31 7.75 -2.97
C ASP A 58 36.35 8.64 -3.77
N SER A 59 36.74 9.03 -4.99
CA SER A 59 35.90 9.82 -5.89
C SER A 59 34.64 9.08 -6.36
N GLU A 60 34.73 7.76 -6.51
CA GLU A 60 33.58 6.91 -6.86
C GLU A 60 32.67 6.70 -5.66
N ARG A 61 33.24 6.50 -4.46
CA ARG A 61 32.51 6.37 -3.20
C ARG A 61 31.68 7.62 -2.90
N GLU A 62 32.23 8.81 -3.14
CA GLU A 62 31.51 10.07 -2.95
C GLU A 62 30.32 10.20 -3.92
N ARG A 63 30.52 9.87 -5.21
CA ARG A 63 29.42 9.84 -6.19
C ARG A 63 28.33 8.84 -5.81
N TRP A 64 28.73 7.67 -5.32
CA TRP A 64 27.82 6.64 -4.82
C TRP A 64 26.97 7.13 -3.66
N ASN A 65 27.59 7.75 -2.66
CA ASN A 65 26.90 8.32 -1.51
C ASN A 65 25.91 9.40 -1.94
N GLY A 66 26.27 10.27 -2.89
CA GLY A 66 25.37 11.27 -3.44
C GLY A 66 24.14 10.66 -4.12
N ARG A 67 24.33 9.60 -4.91
CA ARG A 67 23.21 8.87 -5.55
C ARG A 67 22.28 8.22 -4.52
N ILE A 68 22.85 7.56 -3.50
CA ILE A 68 22.08 6.94 -2.42
C ILE A 68 21.28 7.98 -1.62
N ALA A 69 21.87 9.15 -1.35
CA ALA A 69 21.18 10.24 -0.66
C ALA A 69 19.98 10.75 -1.48
N ALA A 70 20.17 11.02 -2.77
CA ALA A 70 19.10 11.45 -3.67
C ALA A 70 17.97 10.40 -3.78
N LEU A 71 18.32 9.12 -3.83
CA LEU A 71 17.35 8.04 -3.81
C LEU A 71 16.55 7.97 -2.51
N THR A 72 17.21 8.18 -1.38
CA THR A 72 16.57 8.16 -0.06
C THR A 72 15.56 9.30 0.05
N GLU A 73 15.92 10.49 -0.42
CA GLU A 73 15.02 11.65 -0.47
C GLU A 73 13.78 11.37 -1.34
N LYS A 74 13.98 10.86 -2.55
CA LYS A 74 12.89 10.49 -3.48
C LYS A 74 11.97 9.42 -2.91
N GLN A 75 12.50 8.47 -2.15
CA GLN A 75 11.68 7.47 -1.46
C GLN A 75 10.87 8.06 -0.31
N GLY A 76 11.45 9.02 0.41
CA GLY A 76 10.73 9.80 1.41
C GLY A 76 9.54 10.58 0.80
N GLU A 77 9.67 11.07 -0.43
CA GLU A 77 8.56 11.67 -1.18
C GLU A 77 7.47 10.65 -1.52
N HIS A 78 7.85 9.51 -2.11
CA HIS A 78 6.90 8.44 -2.44
C HIS A 78 6.15 7.93 -1.20
N LEU A 79 6.84 7.74 -0.08
CA LEU A 79 6.23 7.31 1.18
C LEU A 79 5.22 8.34 1.72
N ARG A 80 5.53 9.64 1.61
CA ARG A 80 4.58 10.70 1.98
C ARG A 80 3.33 10.66 1.11
N GLN A 81 3.48 10.45 -0.21
CA GLN A 81 2.35 10.33 -1.12
C GLN A 81 1.47 9.12 -0.77
N VAL A 82 2.06 7.94 -0.59
CA VAL A 82 1.32 6.73 -0.14
C VAL A 82 0.62 6.98 1.19
N GLY A 83 1.27 7.67 2.13
CA GLY A 83 0.68 8.03 3.42
C GLY A 83 -0.57 8.89 3.29
N GLN A 84 -0.57 9.86 2.37
CA GLN A 84 -1.74 10.70 2.07
C GLN A 84 -2.88 9.87 1.44
N GLU A 85 -2.57 9.01 0.49
CA GLU A 85 -3.55 8.12 -0.14
C GLU A 85 -4.19 7.17 0.88
N LEU A 86 -3.39 6.58 1.77
CA LEU A 86 -3.90 5.72 2.86
C LEU A 86 -4.80 6.48 3.83
N ALA A 87 -4.49 7.75 4.13
CA ALA A 87 -5.34 8.59 4.97
C ALA A 87 -6.70 8.85 4.30
N GLN A 88 -6.71 9.13 3.00
CA GLN A 88 -7.93 9.31 2.21
C GLN A 88 -8.78 8.03 2.18
N LEU A 89 -8.17 6.88 1.89
CA LEU A 89 -8.85 5.59 1.88
C LEU A 89 -9.48 5.25 3.24
N LYS A 90 -8.80 5.57 4.35
CA LYS A 90 -9.35 5.41 5.71
C LYS A 90 -10.60 6.28 5.92
N SER A 91 -10.60 7.52 5.44
CA SER A 91 -11.78 8.40 5.50
C SER A 91 -12.96 7.81 4.72
N SER A 92 -12.73 7.42 3.46
CA SER A 92 -13.76 6.84 2.60
C SER A 92 -14.32 5.52 3.17
N LEU A 93 -13.47 4.70 3.80
CA LEU A 93 -13.90 3.48 4.48
C LEU A 93 -14.80 3.80 5.69
N ALA A 94 -14.47 4.83 6.47
CA ALA A 94 -15.28 5.26 7.60
C ALA A 94 -16.67 5.77 7.15
N GLU A 95 -16.71 6.58 6.09
CA GLU A 95 -17.96 7.07 5.48
C GLU A 95 -18.83 5.92 4.96
N THR A 96 -18.23 4.97 4.23
CA THR A 96 -18.94 3.79 3.71
C THR A 96 -19.47 2.90 4.84
N SER A 97 -18.69 2.74 5.91
CA SER A 97 -19.10 2.00 7.11
C SER A 97 -20.27 2.68 7.81
N PHE A 98 -20.24 4.01 7.94
CA PHE A 98 -21.35 4.79 8.48
C PHE A 98 -22.62 4.62 7.63
N ALA A 99 -22.50 4.81 6.30
CA ALA A 99 -23.61 4.62 5.37
C ALA A 99 -24.21 3.20 5.47
N THR A 100 -23.38 2.17 5.56
CA THR A 100 -23.83 0.77 5.69
C THR A 100 -24.60 0.55 7.00
N ARG A 101 -24.12 1.09 8.13
CA ARG A 101 -24.84 1.03 9.41
C ARG A 101 -26.18 1.74 9.32
N HIS A 102 -26.21 2.91 8.68
CA HIS A 102 -27.43 3.69 8.55
C HIS A 102 -28.46 2.99 7.65
N ILE A 103 -28.03 2.39 6.54
CA ILE A 103 -28.88 1.54 5.68
C ILE A 103 -29.48 0.37 6.49
N ARG A 104 -28.69 -0.30 7.33
CA ARG A 104 -29.19 -1.36 8.21
C ARG A 104 -30.24 -0.84 9.20
N GLN A 105 -29.99 0.31 9.83
CA GLN A 105 -30.94 0.94 10.76
C GLN A 105 -32.25 1.31 10.08
N VAL A 106 -32.18 1.96 8.91
CA VAL A 106 -33.37 2.30 8.10
C VAL A 106 -34.13 1.04 7.72
N ARG A 107 -33.44 -0.01 7.25
CA ARG A 107 -34.07 -1.29 6.93
C ARG A 107 -34.79 -1.91 8.12
N HIS A 108 -34.20 -1.89 9.32
CA HIS A 108 -34.84 -2.38 10.54
C HIS A 108 -36.04 -1.52 10.97
N ALA A 109 -35.98 -0.21 10.79
CA ALA A 109 -37.09 0.70 11.09
C ALA A 109 -38.26 0.57 10.09
N TYR A 110 -37.97 0.14 8.85
CA TYR A 110 -38.95 -0.04 7.78
C TYR A 110 -39.41 -1.48 7.57
N VAL A 111 -38.98 -2.46 8.39
CA VAL A 111 -39.64 -3.78 8.40
C VAL A 111 -41.08 -3.55 8.91
N PRO A 112 -42.12 -3.74 8.08
CA PRO A 112 -43.49 -3.53 8.51
C PRO A 112 -43.82 -4.47 9.67
N ALA A 113 -44.56 -3.96 10.65
CA ALA A 113 -45.08 -4.73 11.78
C ALA A 113 -46.09 -5.84 11.38
N GLU A 114 -46.25 -6.15 10.09
CA GLU A 114 -47.21 -7.10 9.52
C GLU A 114 -46.80 -8.58 9.64
N SER A 115 -45.83 -8.92 10.50
CA SER A 115 -45.55 -10.31 10.88
C SER A 115 -45.77 -10.62 12.36
N ARG A 116 -46.50 -9.76 13.08
CA ARG A 116 -47.00 -10.03 14.46
C ARG A 116 -48.52 -9.92 14.54
N SER A 117 -49.20 -10.73 13.75
CA SER A 117 -50.60 -11.15 13.93
C SER A 117 -50.62 -12.54 13.28
N ASP A 118 -50.72 -13.65 14.01
CA ASP A 118 -51.87 -14.03 14.82
C ASP A 118 -51.46 -14.61 16.19
N GLU A 119 -51.75 -13.88 17.26
CA GLU A 119 -52.28 -14.54 18.46
C GLU A 119 -53.65 -15.09 18.07
N VAL A 120 -53.81 -16.40 17.97
CA VAL A 120 -55.14 -17.02 17.98
C VAL A 120 -55.69 -16.83 19.41
N PRO A 121 -56.72 -16.02 19.62
CA PRO A 121 -57.37 -15.90 20.92
C PRO A 121 -58.11 -17.20 21.22
N GLY A 122 -58.15 -17.54 22.51
CA GLY A 122 -58.52 -18.86 23.00
C GLY A 122 -59.81 -19.46 22.43
N ILE A 123 -59.77 -20.77 22.25
CA ILE A 123 -60.95 -21.62 22.29
C ILE A 123 -60.96 -22.29 23.67
N SER A 124 -61.36 -21.52 24.68
CA SER A 124 -61.99 -22.11 25.87
C SER A 124 -63.42 -22.45 25.51
N GLY A 125 -63.81 -23.70 25.78
CA GLY A 125 -64.98 -24.34 25.17
C GLY A 125 -66.36 -23.85 25.60
N LEU A 126 -67.35 -24.43 24.91
CA LEU A 126 -68.76 -24.55 25.30
C LEU A 126 -69.46 -25.50 24.32
N ALA A 127 -69.62 -26.76 24.73
CA ALA A 127 -70.72 -27.71 24.45
C ALA A 127 -70.31 -29.12 24.87
#